data_AF-A0A443I1L7-F1
#
_entry.id   AF-A0A443I1L7-F1
#
_cell.length_a   1.000
_cell.length_b   1.000
_cell.length_c   1.000
_cell.angle_alpha   90.00
_cell.angle_beta   90.00
_cell.angle_gamma   90.00
#
_symmetry.space_group_name_H-M   'P 1'
#
loop_
_entity.id
_entity.type
_entity.pdbx_description
1 polymer ?
#
loop_
_entity_poly.entity_id
_entity_poly.type
_entity_poly.pdbx_seq_one_letter_code
_entity_poly.pdbx_strand_id
1 'polypeptide(L)'
;MLILSYYSEERRILSEILNGSYGYKNVEISSVDSAQGKEKDVVIVSTCRPGGKIGLGFVADRQRQCVAMSGARDGLILVGNKRMGNGGQSSGQQCWKDAVNYFAGQRRLVSVPGNRTAIQERLNIPNPQIFSEVHGR
;
A
#
# COMPACT_ATOMS: atom_id res chain seq x y z
N MET A 1 12.04 -11.28 1.63
CA MET A 1 11.20 -10.07 1.81
C MET A 1 9.83 -10.34 1.23
N LEU A 2 8.76 -9.84 1.86
CA LEU A 2 7.37 -10.00 1.41
C LEU A 2 6.76 -8.64 1.08
N ILE A 3 6.08 -8.54 -0.06
CA ILE A 3 5.29 -7.39 -0.45
C ILE A 3 3.81 -7.77 -0.39
N LEU A 4 3.06 -7.06 0.43
CA LEU A 4 1.62 -7.18 0.56
C LEU A 4 0.92 -6.07 -0.22
N SER A 5 -0.11 -6.46 -0.94
CA SER A 5 -1.03 -5.52 -1.60
C SER A 5 -2.48 -5.96 -1.40
N TYR A 6 -3.36 -4.99 -1.26
CA TYR A 6 -4.80 -5.19 -1.13
C TYR A 6 -5.52 -5.45 -2.47
N TYR A 7 -4.83 -5.23 -3.61
CA TYR A 7 -5.45 -5.23 -4.94
C TYR A 7 -4.76 -6.24 -5.87
N SER A 8 -5.54 -7.04 -6.60
CA SER A 8 -5.01 -8.06 -7.51
C SER A 8 -4.18 -7.46 -8.65
N GLU A 9 -4.64 -6.36 -9.24
CA GLU A 9 -3.95 -5.71 -10.36
C GLU A 9 -2.59 -5.14 -9.96
N GLU A 10 -2.49 -4.55 -8.77
CA GLU A 10 -1.21 -4.08 -8.25
C GLU A 10 -0.23 -5.25 -8.07
N ARG A 11 -0.67 -6.38 -7.50
CA ARG A 11 0.19 -7.57 -7.35
C ARG A 11 0.67 -8.10 -8.70
N ARG A 12 -0.20 -8.09 -9.71
CA ARG A 12 0.16 -8.52 -11.07
C ARG A 12 1.27 -7.64 -11.64
N ILE A 13 1.09 -6.32 -11.59
CA ILE A 13 2.05 -5.33 -12.10
C ILE A 13 3.37 -5.40 -11.30
N LEU A 14 3.30 -5.48 -9.97
CA LEU A 14 4.50 -5.59 -9.13
C LEU A 14 5.27 -6.88 -9.43
N SER A 15 4.58 -8.00 -9.65
CA SER A 15 5.23 -9.26 -10.01
C SER A 15 5.92 -9.17 -11.36
N GLU A 16 5.26 -8.57 -12.36
CA GLU A 16 5.81 -8.37 -13.69
C GLU A 16 7.07 -7.48 -13.66
N ILE A 17 7.00 -6.35 -12.94
CA ILE A 17 8.11 -5.40 -12.85
C ILE A 17 9.28 -5.96 -12.02
N LEU A 18 8.99 -6.54 -10.85
CA LEU A 18 10.06 -7.00 -9.94
C LEU A 18 10.72 -8.28 -10.43
N ASN A 19 9.94 -9.28 -10.86
CA ASN A 19 10.49 -10.55 -11.33
C ASN A 19 11.01 -10.45 -12.77
N GLY A 20 10.35 -9.65 -13.61
CA GLY A 20 10.74 -9.43 -15.00
C GLY A 20 11.84 -8.39 -15.14
N SER A 21 11.47 -7.09 -15.06
CA SER A 21 12.36 -5.98 -15.40
C SER A 21 13.57 -5.84 -14.46
N TYR A 22 13.39 -6.09 -13.17
CA TYR A 22 14.46 -5.93 -12.17
C TYR A 22 15.12 -7.25 -11.71
N GLY A 23 14.57 -8.41 -12.10
CA GLY A 23 15.16 -9.71 -11.79
C GLY A 23 15.15 -10.12 -10.30
N TYR A 24 14.31 -9.50 -9.47
CA TYR A 24 14.20 -9.79 -8.03
C TYR A 24 13.40 -11.06 -7.75
N LYS A 25 13.98 -12.24 -8.02
CA LYS A 25 13.31 -13.54 -7.86
C LYS A 25 13.02 -13.96 -6.41
N ASN A 26 13.66 -13.33 -5.42
CA ASN A 26 13.54 -13.66 -4.00
C ASN A 26 12.51 -12.79 -3.24
N VAL A 27 11.65 -12.07 -3.97
CA VAL A 27 10.60 -11.24 -3.40
C VAL A 27 9.27 -11.94 -3.55
N GLU A 28 8.67 -12.28 -2.40
CA GLU A 28 7.32 -12.85 -2.37
C GLU A 28 6.31 -11.71 -2.49
N ILE A 29 5.33 -11.83 -3.40
CA ILE A 29 4.26 -10.85 -3.57
C ILE A 29 2.94 -11.57 -3.30
N SER A 30 2.19 -11.11 -2.30
CA SER A 30 1.00 -11.81 -1.81
C SER A 30 -0.14 -10.83 -1.50
N SER A 31 -1.37 -11.33 -1.42
CA SER A 31 -2.45 -10.54 -0.85
C SER A 31 -2.38 -10.56 0.67
N VAL A 32 -3.05 -9.61 1.32
CA VAL A 32 -3.17 -9.59 2.78
C VAL A 32 -3.88 -10.84 3.29
N ASP A 33 -4.94 -11.29 2.61
CA ASP A 33 -5.68 -12.49 3.01
C ASP A 33 -4.81 -13.76 2.94
N SER A 34 -3.97 -13.90 1.89
CA SER A 34 -3.08 -15.07 1.74
C SER A 34 -1.85 -15.04 2.65
N ALA A 35 -1.63 -13.92 3.35
CA ALA A 35 -0.54 -13.74 4.30
C ALA A 35 -0.95 -13.99 5.75
N GLN A 36 -2.22 -14.31 6.03
CA GLN A 36 -2.68 -14.60 7.37
C GLN A 36 -1.92 -15.79 7.98
N GLY A 37 -1.36 -15.59 9.18
CA GLY A 37 -0.58 -16.61 9.89
C GLY A 37 0.83 -16.84 9.34
N LYS A 38 1.27 -16.04 8.35
CA LYS A 38 2.64 -16.07 7.84
C LYS A 38 3.43 -14.90 8.43
N GLU A 39 4.64 -15.19 8.88
CA GLU A 39 5.59 -14.18 9.34
C GLU A 39 6.80 -14.12 8.41
N LYS A 40 7.35 -12.93 8.23
CA LYS A 40 8.56 -12.67 7.45
C LYS A 40 9.43 -11.63 8.14
N ASP A 41 10.72 -11.70 7.91
CA ASP A 41 11.71 -10.77 8.47
C ASP A 41 11.39 -9.32 8.10
N VAL A 42 11.14 -9.07 6.81
CA VAL A 42 10.76 -7.75 6.28
C VAL A 42 9.49 -7.84 5.45
N VAL A 43 8.52 -6.99 5.79
CA VAL A 43 7.24 -6.84 5.08
C VAL A 43 7.08 -5.41 4.57
N ILE A 44 6.76 -5.27 3.29
CA ILE A 44 6.35 -4.01 2.67
C ILE A 44 4.86 -4.10 2.38
N VAL A 45 4.07 -3.15 2.86
CA VAL A 45 2.63 -3.09 2.63
C VAL A 45 2.33 -1.90 1.72
N SER A 46 1.77 -2.15 0.54
CA SER A 46 1.26 -1.12 -0.34
C SER A 46 -0.25 -1.02 -0.22
N THR A 47 -0.76 0.17 0.07
CA THR A 47 -2.21 0.41 0.13
C THR A 47 -2.81 0.77 -1.23
N CYS A 48 -1.98 1.14 -2.21
CA CYS A 48 -2.37 1.51 -3.57
C CYS A 48 -3.37 2.69 -3.73
N ARG A 49 -3.84 3.27 -2.62
CA ARG A 49 -4.96 4.21 -2.65
C ARG A 49 -4.48 5.67 -2.65
N PRO A 50 -4.99 6.51 -3.55
CA PRO A 50 -4.58 7.90 -3.66
C PRO A 50 -5.11 8.80 -2.53
N GLY A 51 -5.98 8.28 -1.65
CA GLY A 51 -6.66 9.05 -0.60
C GLY A 51 -7.82 9.90 -1.13
N GLY A 52 -8.22 10.93 -0.37
CA GLY A 52 -9.31 11.84 -0.76
C GLY A 52 -10.70 11.23 -0.60
N LYS A 53 -11.65 11.63 -1.46
CA LYS A 53 -13.08 11.19 -1.39
C LYS A 53 -13.26 9.67 -1.49
N ILE A 54 -12.31 8.97 -2.12
CA ILE A 54 -12.37 7.51 -2.34
C ILE A 54 -12.06 6.73 -1.04
N GLY A 55 -11.41 7.36 -0.04
CA GLY A 55 -11.12 6.74 1.27
C GLY A 55 -10.29 5.45 1.22
N LEU A 56 -10.39 4.64 2.28
CA LEU A 56 -9.60 3.41 2.46
C LEU A 56 -10.01 2.22 1.57
N GLY A 57 -11.26 2.12 1.12
CA GLY A 57 -11.71 0.94 0.35
C GLY A 57 -11.46 -0.38 1.10
N PHE A 58 -10.82 -1.36 0.45
CA PHE A 58 -10.49 -2.66 1.06
C PHE A 58 -9.49 -2.56 2.22
N VAL A 59 -8.76 -1.45 2.32
CA VAL A 59 -7.86 -1.19 3.46
C VAL A 59 -8.67 -0.83 4.70
N ALA A 60 -9.96 -0.48 4.61
CA ALA A 60 -10.79 -0.09 5.76
C ALA A 60 -11.13 -1.26 6.69
N ASP A 61 -10.87 -2.50 6.28
CA ASP A 61 -11.06 -3.65 7.13
C ASP A 61 -9.96 -3.70 8.20
N ARG A 62 -10.38 -3.56 9.46
CA ARG A 62 -9.47 -3.55 10.61
C ARG A 62 -8.69 -4.86 10.75
N GLN A 63 -9.31 -6.01 10.50
CA GLN A 63 -8.63 -7.31 10.61
C GLN A 63 -7.53 -7.42 9.56
N ARG A 64 -7.80 -6.99 8.32
CA ARG A 64 -6.79 -6.95 7.25
C ARG A 64 -5.67 -5.96 7.55
N GLN A 65 -5.96 -4.81 8.15
CA GLN A 65 -4.90 -3.90 8.62
C GLN A 65 -4.01 -4.58 9.68
N CYS A 66 -4.61 -5.24 10.67
CA CYS A 66 -3.86 -5.97 11.69
C CYS A 66 -2.94 -7.02 11.05
N VAL A 67 -3.46 -7.88 10.17
CA VAL A 67 -2.67 -8.92 9.48
C VAL A 67 -1.51 -8.30 8.70
N ALA A 68 -1.76 -7.23 7.94
CA ALA A 68 -0.73 -6.57 7.15
C ALA A 68 0.39 -5.96 8.01
N MET A 69 0.06 -5.43 9.20
CA MET A 69 1.02 -4.79 10.09
C MET A 69 1.75 -5.76 11.03
N SER A 70 1.14 -6.90 11.37
CA SER A 70 1.69 -7.84 12.36
C SER A 70 2.61 -8.93 11.76
N GLY A 71 2.64 -9.09 10.43
CA GLY A 71 3.43 -10.14 9.78
C GLY A 71 4.94 -9.88 9.70
N ALA A 72 5.43 -8.74 10.18
CA ALA A 72 6.83 -8.32 10.11
C ALA A 72 7.58 -8.61 11.42
N ARG A 73 8.72 -9.32 11.34
CA ARG A 73 9.58 -9.61 12.50
C ARG A 73 10.60 -8.50 12.76
N ASP A 74 11.34 -8.11 11.74
CA ASP A 74 12.48 -7.18 11.85
C ASP A 74 12.16 -5.81 11.25
N GLY A 75 11.31 -5.75 10.21
CA GLY A 75 11.03 -4.50 9.51
C GLY A 75 9.67 -4.45 8.83
N LEU A 76 8.92 -3.38 9.11
CA LEU A 76 7.67 -3.03 8.42
C LEU A 76 7.84 -1.72 7.66
N ILE A 77 7.52 -1.73 6.36
CA ILE A 77 7.44 -0.52 5.53
C ILE A 77 6.00 -0.37 5.04
N LEU A 78 5.36 0.73 5.40
CA LEU A 78 3.99 1.05 5.00
C LEU A 78 4.01 2.13 3.91
N VAL A 79 3.51 1.81 2.72
CA VAL A 79 3.43 2.73 1.60
C VAL A 79 1.97 3.07 1.33
N GLY A 80 1.60 4.34 1.52
CA GLY A 80 0.23 4.79 1.32
C GLY A 80 0.05 6.30 1.52
N ASN A 81 -1.15 6.79 1.19
CA ASN A 81 -1.47 8.20 1.39
C ASN A 81 -2.02 8.44 2.80
N LYS A 82 -1.37 9.33 3.57
CA LYS A 82 -1.81 9.72 4.92
C LYS A 82 -3.28 10.18 4.98
N ARG A 83 -3.80 10.80 3.92
CA ARG A 83 -5.16 11.36 3.85
C ARG A 83 -6.25 10.30 3.62
N MET A 84 -5.90 9.03 3.43
CA MET A 84 -6.88 7.96 3.23
C MET A 84 -7.85 7.82 4.41
N GLY A 85 -7.39 8.07 5.63
CA GLY A 85 -8.21 8.05 6.85
C GLY A 85 -9.29 9.12 6.92
N ASN A 86 -9.22 10.17 6.12
CA ASN A 86 -10.08 11.35 6.30
C ASN A 86 -11.48 11.18 5.71
N GLY A 87 -11.73 10.12 4.93
CA GLY A 87 -13.01 9.89 4.26
C GLY A 87 -14.14 9.31 5.13
N GLY A 88 -13.93 9.13 6.44
CA GLY A 88 -14.96 8.61 7.35
C GLY A 88 -14.47 8.37 8.78
N GLN A 89 -15.32 7.69 9.57
CA GLN A 89 -15.09 7.40 11.00
C GLN A 89 -15.21 5.91 11.35
N SER A 90 -15.08 5.00 10.38
CA SER A 90 -15.09 3.57 10.70
C SER A 90 -13.84 3.16 11.50
N SER A 91 -13.91 2.02 12.19
CA SER A 91 -12.81 1.50 13.01
C SER A 91 -11.50 1.34 12.23
N GLY A 92 -11.56 1.00 10.93
CA GLY A 92 -10.36 0.94 10.09
C GLY A 92 -9.81 2.31 9.67
N GLN A 93 -10.67 3.32 9.50
CA GLN A 93 -10.21 4.71 9.29
C GLN A 93 -9.46 5.18 10.53
N GLN A 94 -10.00 4.90 11.71
CA GLN A 94 -9.36 5.27 12.97
C GLN A 94 -8.03 4.52 13.14
N CYS A 95 -8.01 3.21 12.90
CA CYS A 95 -6.78 2.41 12.96
C CYS A 95 -5.68 2.95 12.04
N TRP A 96 -6.03 3.37 10.81
CA TRP A 96 -5.09 4.00 9.91
C TRP A 96 -4.58 5.36 10.41
N LYS A 97 -5.48 6.22 10.92
CA LYS A 97 -5.09 7.51 11.52
C LYS A 97 -4.13 7.28 12.70
N ASP A 98 -4.43 6.32 13.56
CA ASP A 98 -3.62 5.98 14.72
C ASP A 98 -2.24 5.47 14.30
N ALA A 99 -2.17 4.60 13.29
CA ALA A 99 -0.89 4.13 12.74
C ALA A 99 -0.05 5.28 12.18
N VAL A 100 -0.65 6.18 11.38
CA VAL A 100 0.05 7.36 10.84
C VAL A 100 0.54 8.28 11.95
N ASN A 101 -0.28 8.55 12.96
CA ASN A 101 0.07 9.38 14.11
C ASN A 101 1.19 8.74 14.94
N TYR A 102 1.14 7.43 15.14
CA TYR A 102 2.19 6.67 15.81
C TYR A 102 3.53 6.80 15.07
N PHE A 103 3.57 6.54 13.75
CA PHE A 103 4.80 6.69 12.98
C PHE A 103 5.30 8.14 12.92
N ALA A 104 4.39 9.12 12.89
CA ALA A 104 4.75 10.53 12.96
C ALA A 104 5.41 10.90 14.31
N GLY A 105 4.81 10.46 15.42
CA GLY A 105 5.36 10.69 16.77
C GLY A 105 6.74 10.05 16.98
N GLN A 106 6.98 8.90 16.34
CA GLN A 106 8.27 8.21 16.37
C GLN A 106 9.29 8.76 15.35
N ARG A 107 8.97 9.82 14.60
CA ARG A 107 9.81 10.38 13.51
C ARG A 107 10.14 9.36 12.41
N ARG A 108 9.26 8.37 12.21
CA ARG A 108 9.38 7.30 11.18
C ARG A 108 8.45 7.53 9.99
N LEU A 109 7.76 8.67 9.93
CA LEU A 109 6.94 9.06 8.80
C LEU A 109 7.77 9.85 7.78
N VAL A 110 7.98 9.27 6.60
CA VAL A 110 8.61 9.94 5.46
C VAL A 110 7.53 10.39 4.48
N SER A 111 7.45 11.71 4.23
CA SER A 111 6.51 12.29 3.27
C SER A 111 7.24 12.63 1.97
N VAL A 112 6.99 11.86 0.93
CA VAL A 112 7.53 12.13 -0.41
C VAL A 112 6.48 12.87 -1.24
N PRO A 113 6.77 14.07 -1.79
CA PRO A 113 5.86 14.71 -2.72
C PRO A 113 5.71 13.82 -3.96
N GLY A 114 4.47 13.55 -4.36
CA GLY A 114 4.21 12.68 -5.52
C GLY A 114 4.78 13.30 -6.79
N ASN A 115 5.77 12.66 -7.39
CA ASN A 115 6.34 13.08 -8.67
C ASN A 115 5.68 12.29 -9.81
N ARG A 116 4.49 12.73 -10.22
CA ARG A 116 3.70 12.08 -11.28
C ARG A 116 4.50 11.98 -12.58
N THR A 117 5.21 13.03 -12.95
CA THR A 117 6.03 13.10 -14.15
C THR A 117 7.14 12.05 -14.14
N ALA A 118 7.90 11.96 -13.04
CA ALA A 118 8.98 10.96 -12.93
C ALA A 118 8.46 9.52 -12.87
N ILE A 119 7.26 9.28 -12.32
CA ILE A 119 6.62 7.94 -12.31
C ILE A 119 6.21 7.54 -13.73
N GLN A 120 5.61 8.46 -14.50
CA GLN A 120 5.23 8.19 -15.88
C GLN A 120 6.44 7.93 -16.77
N GLU A 121 7.51 8.73 -16.63
CA GLU A 121 8.73 8.58 -17.41
C GLU A 121 9.52 7.30 -17.06
N ARG A 122 9.56 6.91 -15.78
CA ARG A 122 10.39 5.77 -15.34
C ARG A 122 9.70 4.41 -15.39
N LEU A 123 8.38 4.36 -15.18
CA LEU A 123 7.66 3.09 -15.08
C LEU A 123 6.89 2.70 -16.34
N ASN A 124 6.92 3.54 -17.38
CA ASN A 124 6.28 3.30 -18.69
C ASN A 124 4.85 2.73 -18.55
N ILE A 125 4.08 3.26 -17.58
CA ILE A 125 2.78 2.72 -17.21
C ILE A 125 1.81 2.96 -18.38
N PRO A 126 1.22 1.91 -18.98
CA PRO A 126 0.59 1.96 -20.30
C PRO A 126 -0.74 2.73 -20.36
N ASN A 127 -1.14 3.45 -19.31
CA ASN A 127 -2.40 4.17 -19.32
C ASN A 127 -2.38 5.50 -18.53
N PRO A 128 -2.04 6.62 -19.18
CA PRO A 128 -2.14 7.94 -18.57
C PRO A 128 -3.58 8.45 -18.43
N GLN A 129 -4.55 7.90 -19.16
CA GLN A 129 -5.91 8.46 -19.26
C GLN A 129 -6.89 7.99 -18.18
N ILE A 130 -6.65 6.85 -17.50
CA ILE A 130 -7.55 6.35 -16.43
C ILE A 130 -7.34 7.08 -15.08
N PHE A 131 -6.24 7.83 -14.91
CA PHE A 131 -5.97 8.53 -13.65
C PHE A 131 -6.62 9.93 -13.55
N SER A 132 -7.07 10.47 -14.67
CA SER A 132 -8.05 11.55 -14.72
C SER A 132 -9.44 10.92 -14.69
N GLU A 133 -10.21 11.23 -13.64
CA GLU A 133 -11.63 10.90 -13.51
C GLU A 133 -12.00 9.48 -13.07
N VAL A 134 -11.71 9.15 -11.80
CA VAL A 134 -12.71 8.40 -11.03
C VAL A 134 -13.85 9.37 -10.70
N HIS A 135 -14.69 9.64 -11.70
CA HIS A 135 -16.02 10.21 -11.49
C HIS A 135 -16.79 9.21 -10.62
N GLY A 136 -17.26 9.69 -9.46
CA GLY A 136 -18.08 8.90 -8.56
C GLY A 136 -19.32 8.37 -9.29
N ARG A 137 -19.58 7.09 -9.10
CA ARG A 137 -20.94 6.56 -9.08
C ARG A 137 -21.24 6.14 -7.65
#